data_AF-A0A6C0K640-F1
#
_entry.id   AF-A0A6C0K640-F1
#
_cell.length_a   1.000
_cell.length_b   1.000
_cell.length_c   1.000
_cell.angle_alpha   90.00
_cell.angle_beta   90.00
_cell.angle_gamma   90.00
#
_symmetry.space_group_name_H-M   'P 1'
#
loop_
_entity.id
_entity.type
_entity.pdbx_description
1 polymer ?
#
loop_
_entity_poly.entity_id
_entity_poly.type
_entity_poly.pdbx_seq_one_letter_code
_entity_poly.pdbx_strand_id
1 'polypeptide(L)'
;MNAFFSIAVEFIGTFIFLMVIGVTASMGTRSIAPLAMGLALAVAIYAFGAISGGHFNPAVTLGASASSGWHNKYIGYIIAQIIAGVCAFLFAKYSDIMEKSVTQALQ
;
A
#
# COMPACT_ATOMS: atom_id res chain seq x y z
N MET A 1 -2.05 19.59 11.62
CA MET A 1 -2.92 18.66 10.87
C MET A 1 -3.30 17.49 11.76
N ASN A 2 -4.55 17.06 11.74
CA ASN A 2 -5.06 16.08 12.70
C ASN A 2 -4.47 14.70 12.41
N ALA A 3 -3.95 14.02 13.45
CA ALA A 3 -3.29 12.72 13.32
C ALA A 3 -4.17 11.67 12.60
N PHE A 4 -5.48 11.77 12.76
CA PHE A 4 -6.46 10.93 12.07
C PHE A 4 -6.32 10.96 10.54
N PHE A 5 -6.26 12.15 9.93
CA PHE A 5 -6.16 12.26 8.47
C PHE A 5 -4.84 11.70 7.95
N SER A 6 -3.73 11.95 8.67
CA SER A 6 -2.44 11.40 8.29
C SER A 6 -2.42 9.87 8.36
N ILE A 7 -3.06 9.27 9.37
CA ILE A 7 -3.19 7.80 9.48
C ILE A 7 -4.07 7.23 8.36
N ALA A 8 -5.18 7.90 8.03
CA ALA A 8 -6.09 7.46 6.97
C ALA A 8 -5.40 7.45 5.59
N VAL A 9 -4.62 8.47 5.27
CA VAL A 9 -3.91 8.48 3.98
C VAL A 9 -2.73 7.51 3.94
N GLU A 10 -2.10 7.21 5.07
CA GLU A 10 -1.10 6.13 5.17
C GLU A 10 -1.72 4.77 4.86
N PHE A 11 -2.94 4.51 5.35
CA PHE A 11 -3.71 3.33 4.97
C PHE A 11 -4.00 3.29 3.46
N ILE A 12 -4.58 4.37 2.90
CA ILE A 12 -5.00 4.43 1.49
C ILE A 12 -3.78 4.29 0.56
N GLY A 13 -2.71 5.04 0.82
CA GLY A 13 -1.49 4.99 0.01
C GLY A 13 -0.82 3.61 0.04
N THR A 14 -0.75 2.99 1.23
CA THR A 14 -0.18 1.64 1.37
C THR A 14 -1.04 0.58 0.69
N PHE A 15 -2.37 0.70 0.78
CA PHE A 15 -3.30 -0.21 0.13
C PHE A 15 -3.12 -0.19 -1.40
N ILE A 16 -3.07 1.00 -2.00
CA ILE A 16 -2.86 1.15 -3.45
C ILE A 16 -1.48 0.61 -3.85
N PHE A 17 -0.43 0.97 -3.12
CA PHE A 17 0.93 0.52 -3.41
C PHE A 17 1.05 -1.01 -3.37
N LEU A 18 0.52 -1.65 -2.32
CA LEU A 18 0.57 -3.10 -2.16
C LEU A 18 -0.37 -3.83 -3.13
N MET A 19 -1.47 -3.21 -3.57
CA MET A 19 -2.31 -3.76 -4.65
C MET A 19 -1.52 -3.86 -5.96
N VAL A 20 -0.76 -2.81 -6.32
CA VAL A 20 0.08 -2.84 -7.53
C VAL A 20 1.16 -3.92 -7.43
N ILE A 21 1.76 -4.11 -6.25
CA ILE A 21 2.68 -5.22 -6.00
C ILE A 21 1.99 -6.58 -6.21
N GLY A 22 0.78 -6.76 -5.67
CA GLY A 22 0.00 -7.99 -5.83
C GLY A 22 -0.32 -8.31 -7.29
N VAL A 23 -0.81 -7.33 -8.06
CA VAL A 23 -1.16 -7.48 -9.48
C VAL A 23 0.07 -7.80 -10.33
N THR A 24 1.18 -7.09 -10.10
CA THR A 24 2.42 -7.35 -10.86
C THR A 24 3.03 -8.71 -10.54
N ALA A 25 2.82 -9.22 -9.32
CA ALA A 25 3.18 -10.59 -8.95
C ALA A 25 2.29 -11.65 -9.61
N SER A 26 0.98 -11.43 -9.74
CA SER A 26 0.03 -12.39 -10.31
C SER A 26 0.10 -12.47 -11.84
N MET A 27 0.33 -11.34 -12.53
CA MET A 27 0.37 -11.28 -14.00
C MET A 27 1.69 -11.78 -14.62
N GLY A 28 2.70 -12.13 -13.81
CA GLY A 28 4.01 -12.57 -14.32
C GLY A 28 4.81 -11.47 -15.03
N THR A 29 4.46 -10.19 -14.82
CA THR A 29 5.05 -9.02 -15.49
C THR A 29 6.40 -8.58 -14.89
N ARG A 30 7.30 -9.55 -14.64
CA ARG A 30 8.55 -9.35 -13.87
C ARG A 30 9.47 -8.26 -14.43
N SER A 31 9.48 -8.05 -15.75
CA SER A 31 10.34 -7.04 -16.39
C SER A 31 9.89 -5.60 -16.10
N ILE A 32 8.58 -5.36 -15.97
CA ILE A 32 8.01 -4.03 -15.74
C ILE A 32 7.56 -3.81 -14.29
N ALA A 33 7.51 -4.87 -13.48
CA ALA A 33 7.08 -4.83 -12.09
C ALA A 33 7.79 -3.74 -11.25
N PRO A 34 9.13 -3.58 -11.31
CA PRO A 34 9.81 -2.52 -10.54
C PRO A 34 9.36 -1.11 -10.93
N LEU A 35 9.13 -0.86 -12.23
CA LEU A 35 8.67 0.43 -12.73
C LEU A 35 7.24 0.72 -12.26
N ALA A 36 6.35 -0.27 -12.36
CA ALA A 36 4.97 -0.14 -11.90
C ALA A 36 4.89 0.13 -10.39
N MET A 37 5.66 -0.60 -9.58
CA MET A 37 5.75 -0.39 -8.13
C MET A 37 6.30 1.01 -7.79
N GLY A 38 7.36 1.44 -8.48
CA GLY A 38 7.95 2.77 -8.28
C GLY A 38 6.99 3.90 -8.65
N LEU A 39 6.27 3.78 -9.77
CA LEU A 39 5.27 4.76 -10.18
C LEU A 39 4.09 4.81 -9.22
N ALA A 40 3.61 3.66 -8.74
CA ALA A 40 2.53 3.61 -7.75
C ALA A 40 2.92 4.33 -6.46
N LEU A 41 4.15 4.10 -5.97
CA LEU A 41 4.66 4.77 -4.79
C LEU A 41 4.85 6.28 -5.04
N ALA A 42 5.37 6.68 -6.20
CA ALA A 42 5.54 8.09 -6.57
C ALA A 42 4.20 8.83 -6.62
N VAL A 43 3.16 8.22 -7.19
CA VAL A 43 1.80 8.77 -7.22
C VAL A 43 1.22 8.89 -5.80
N ALA A 44 1.40 7.87 -4.95
CA ALA A 44 0.95 7.94 -3.57
C ALA A 44 1.64 9.07 -2.78
N ILE A 45 2.94 9.25 -2.95
CA ILE A 45 3.70 10.35 -2.34
C ILE A 45 3.24 11.70 -2.88
N TYR A 46 3.02 11.82 -4.19
CA TYR A 46 2.54 13.07 -4.78
C TYR A 46 1.15 13.44 -4.24
N ALA A 47 0.23 12.47 -4.15
CA ALA A 47 -1.14 12.70 -3.72
C ALA A 47 -1.26 12.97 -2.21
N PHE A 48 -0.50 12.25 -1.38
CA PHE A 48 -0.72 12.19 0.07
C PHE A 48 0.50 12.59 0.92
N GLY A 49 1.67 12.77 0.32
CA GLY A 49 2.92 13.08 1.03
C GLY A 49 2.85 14.37 1.84
N ALA A 50 2.18 15.41 1.33
CA ALA A 50 1.94 16.65 2.08
C ALA A 50 1.08 16.46 3.34
N ILE A 51 0.32 15.37 3.43
CA ILE A 51 -0.61 15.07 4.52
C ILE A 51 0.02 14.21 5.61
N SER A 52 0.73 13.13 5.25
CA SER A 52 1.31 12.20 6.22
C SER A 52 2.83 12.23 6.33
N GLY A 53 3.53 12.78 5.33
CA GLY A 53 4.96 12.56 5.11
C GLY A 53 5.25 11.43 4.11
N GLY A 54 4.21 10.69 3.68
CA GLY A 54 4.29 9.72 2.60
C GLY A 54 5.16 8.50 2.90
N HIS A 55 5.01 7.90 4.09
CA HIS A 55 5.85 6.77 4.48
C HIS A 55 5.43 5.47 3.77
N PHE A 56 4.14 5.15 3.80
CA PHE A 56 3.48 3.99 3.19
C PHE A 56 4.16 2.63 3.42
N ASN A 57 5.03 2.56 4.43
CA ASN A 57 5.90 1.42 4.70
C ASN A 57 6.40 1.51 6.16
N PRO A 58 6.28 0.43 6.96
CA PRO A 58 6.75 0.42 8.33
C PRO A 58 8.26 0.67 8.46
N ALA A 59 9.07 0.10 7.57
CA ALA A 59 10.52 0.30 7.57
C ALA A 59 10.90 1.75 7.25
N VAL A 60 10.19 2.39 6.32
CA VAL A 60 10.36 3.82 6.02
C VAL A 60 9.95 4.67 7.21
N THR A 61 8.84 4.32 7.87
CA THR A 61 8.39 5.02 9.09
C THR A 61 9.42 4.93 10.20
N LEU A 62 10.00 3.74 10.42
CA LEU A 62 11.06 3.54 11.39
C LEU A 62 12.32 4.33 11.01
N GLY A 63 12.76 4.27 9.76
CA GLY A 63 13.92 5.03 9.27
C GLY A 63 13.73 6.55 9.40
N ALA A 64 12.55 7.07 9.04
CA ALA A 64 12.20 8.47 9.21
C ALA A 64 12.20 8.87 10.70
N SER A 65 11.69 8.01 11.59
CA SER A 65 11.69 8.26 13.03
C SER A 65 13.09 8.25 13.65
N ALA A 66 14.01 7.46 13.08
CA ALA A 66 15.41 7.44 13.51
C ALA A 66 16.14 8.75 13.18
N SER A 67 15.76 9.43 12.09
CA SER A 67 16.35 10.70 11.66
C SER A 67 15.66 11.93 12.29
N SER A 68 14.33 11.92 12.38
CA SER A 68 13.52 13.08 12.79
C SER A 68 13.00 13.02 14.23
N GLY A 69 13.29 11.93 14.96
CA GLY A 69 12.78 11.68 16.30
C GLY A 69 11.41 10.98 16.31
N TRP A 70 11.10 10.34 17.44
CA TRP A 70 9.87 9.55 17.57
C TRP A 70 8.63 10.41 17.80
N HIS A 71 7.57 10.16 17.04
CA HIS A 71 6.27 10.78 17.23
C HIS A 71 5.19 9.70 17.45
N ASN A 72 4.27 9.93 18.40
CA ASN A 72 3.20 8.99 18.72
C ASN A 72 2.28 8.64 17.53
N LYS A 73 2.23 9.46 16.47
CA LYS A 73 1.49 9.13 15.24
C LYS A 73 2.10 7.96 14.45
N TYR A 74 3.40 7.68 14.61
CA TYR A 74 4.10 6.67 13.82
C TYR A 74 3.67 5.24 14.16
N ILE A 75 3.26 4.95 15.40
CA ILE A 75 2.64 3.67 15.71
C ILE A 75 1.32 3.50 14.93
N GLY A 76 0.54 4.59 14.81
CA GLY A 76 -0.67 4.62 14.00
C GLY A 76 -0.39 4.38 12.51
N TYR A 77 0.72 4.90 12.00
CA TYR A 77 1.14 4.67 10.61
C TYR A 77 1.50 3.20 10.39
N ILE A 78 2.32 2.61 11.26
CA ILE A 78 2.72 1.20 11.15
C ILE A 78 1.49 0.29 11.19
N ILE A 79 0.57 0.52 12.12
CA ILE A 79 -0.67 -0.26 12.22
C ILE A 79 -1.50 -0.09 10.94
N ALA A 80 -1.71 1.15 10.48
CA ALA A 80 -2.46 1.43 9.25
C ALA A 80 -1.84 0.76 8.02
N GLN A 81 -0.51 0.81 7.89
CA GLN A 81 0.23 0.20 6.79
C GLN A 81 0.11 -1.34 6.80
N ILE A 82 0.18 -1.97 7.98
CA ILE A 82 -0.01 -3.43 8.12
C ILE A 82 -1.44 -3.84 7.75
N ILE A 83 -2.45 -3.14 8.29
CA ILE A 83 -3.86 -3.44 7.99
C ILE A 83 -4.12 -3.24 6.49
N ALA A 84 -3.59 -2.17 5.89
CA ALA A 84 -3.70 -1.91 4.45
C ALA A 84 -3.12 -3.06 3.61
N GLY A 85 -1.98 -3.62 4.01
CA GLY A 85 -1.39 -4.77 3.33
C GLY A 85 -2.24 -6.03 3.43
N VAL A 86 -2.81 -6.31 4.60
CA VAL A 86 -3.77 -7.42 4.77
C VAL A 86 -4.99 -7.20 3.88
N CYS A 87 -5.57 -6.00 3.87
CA CYS A 87 -6.71 -5.66 3.02
C CYS A 87 -6.39 -5.80 1.53
N ALA A 88 -5.23 -5.33 1.08
CA ALA A 88 -4.80 -5.45 -0.31
C ALA A 88 -4.66 -6.92 -0.73
N PHE A 89 -4.05 -7.74 0.12
CA PHE A 89 -3.95 -9.18 -0.12
C PHE A 89 -5.31 -9.87 -0.19
N LEU A 90 -6.21 -9.58 0.76
CA LEU A 90 -7.56 -10.16 0.77
C LEU A 90 -8.37 -9.73 -0.46
N PHE A 91 -8.26 -8.47 -0.86
CA PHE A 91 -8.91 -7.95 -2.06
C PHE A 91 -8.42 -8.69 -3.32
N ALA A 92 -7.10 -8.81 -3.49
CA ALA A 92 -6.52 -9.53 -4.63
C ALA A 92 -6.94 -11.01 -4.64
N LYS A 93 -6.94 -11.66 -3.47
CA LYS A 93 -7.39 -13.06 -3.36
C LYS A 93 -8.87 -13.21 -3.72
N TYR A 94 -9.71 -12.27 -3.30
CA TYR A 94 -11.14 -12.28 -3.63
C TYR A 94 -11.36 -12.08 -5.13
N SER A 95 -10.65 -11.15 -5.78
CA SER A 95 -10.75 -10.96 -7.23
C SER A 95 -10.35 -12.20 -8.01
N ASP A 96 -9.28 -12.89 -7.60
CA ASP A 96 -8.82 -14.13 -8.26
C ASP A 96 -9.86 -15.26 -8.15
N ILE A 97 -10.54 -15.38 -7.00
CA ILE A 97 -11.60 -16.38 -6.79
C ILE A 97 -12.80 -16.09 -7.69
N MET A 98 -13.20 -14.82 -7.78
CA MET A 98 -14.30 -14.39 -8.63
C MET A 98 -14.01 -14.65 -10.11
N GLU A 99 -12.80 -14.32 -10.57
CA GLU A 99 -12.38 -14.57 -11.95
C GLU A 99 -12.46 -16.06 -12.31
N LYS A 100 -11.88 -16.93 -11.46
CA LYS A 100 -11.94 -18.39 -11.68
C LYS A 100 -13.35 -18.94 -11.71
N SER A 101 -14.23 -18.45 -10.83
CA SER A 101 -15.63 -18.88 -10.77
C SER A 101 -16.39 -18.51 -12.04
N VAL A 102 -16.14 -17.32 -12.58
CA VAL A 102 -16.72 -16.87 -13.85
C VAL A 102 -16.18 -17.71 -15.02
N THR A 103 -14.87 -17.96 -15.09
CA THR A 103 -14.27 -18.76 -16.16
C THR A 103 -14.82 -20.19 -16.17
N GLN A 104 -15.01 -20.81 -15.01
CA GLN A 104 -15.58 -22.16 -14.91
C GLN A 104 -17.04 -22.23 -15.38
N ALA A 105 -17.83 -21.17 -15.19
CA ALA A 105 -19.22 -21.13 -15.65
C ALA A 105 -19.36 -21.00 -17.17
N LEU A 106 -18.28 -20.61 -17.87
CA LEU A 106 -18.24 -20.43 -19.32
C LEU A 106 -17.65 -21.64 -20.06
N GLN A 107 -17.14 -22.65 -19.35
CA GLN A 107 -16.63 -23.90 -19.90
C GLN A 107 -17.66 -25.02 -19.73
#